data_AF-A0A9C7PMN6-F1
#
_entry.id   AF-A0A9C7PMN6-F1
#
_cell.length_a   1.000
_cell.length_b   1.000
_cell.length_c   1.000
_cell.angle_alpha   90.00
_cell.angle_beta   90.00
_cell.angle_gamma   90.00
#
_symmetry.space_group_name_H-M   'P 1'
#
loop_
_entity.id
_entity.type
_entity.pdbx_description
1 polymer ?
#
loop_
_entity_poly.entity_id
_entity_poly.type
_entity_poly.pdbx_seq_one_letter_code
_entity_poly.pdbx_strand_id
1 'polypeptide(L)'
;MFVDVKIFLGLAYFTEIPLVLFDVQRAGPSTGMPTRTQQSDILAAAFASHGDTRHVLLFPANPEECFWMAVSAFDLADRLQTQ
;
A
#
# COMPACT_ATOMS: atom_id res chain seq x y z
N MET A 1 -0.03 -9.18 1.24
CA MET A 1 -0.62 -8.35 2.33
C MET A 1 -1.25 -9.20 3.46
N PHE A 2 -0.97 -8.93 4.75
CA PHE A 2 -1.55 -9.66 5.90
C PHE A 2 -2.91 -9.09 6.35
N VAL A 3 -3.79 -9.93 6.90
CA VAL A 3 -5.17 -9.56 7.30
C VAL A 3 -5.20 -8.43 8.32
N ASP A 4 -4.30 -8.44 9.31
CA ASP A 4 -4.25 -7.43 10.36
C ASP A 4 -3.94 -6.02 9.82
N VAL A 5 -3.13 -5.93 8.75
CA VAL A 5 -2.77 -4.66 8.11
C VAL A 5 -4.00 -3.99 7.48
N LYS A 6 -4.95 -4.77 6.96
CA LYS A 6 -6.18 -4.25 6.31
C LYS A 6 -7.07 -3.46 7.28
N ILE A 7 -7.10 -3.86 8.54
CA ILE A 7 -7.90 -3.21 9.58
C ILE A 7 -7.32 -1.84 9.93
N PHE A 8 -5.99 -1.75 10.06
CA PHE A 8 -5.30 -0.49 10.34
C PHE A 8 -5.41 0.51 9.18
N LEU A 9 -5.36 0.03 7.93
CA LEU A 9 -5.58 0.89 6.76
C LEU A 9 -6.98 1.49 6.74
N GLY A 10 -8.01 0.69 7.04
CA GLY A 10 -9.38 1.18 7.14
C GLY A 10 -9.55 2.18 8.28
N LEU A 11 -8.95 1.91 9.44
CA LEU A 11 -8.98 2.85 10.57
C LEU A 11 -8.30 4.17 10.23
N ALA A 12 -7.08 4.13 9.68
CA ALA A 12 -6.33 5.33 9.30
C ALA A 12 -7.11 6.19 8.30
N TYR A 13 -7.79 5.55 7.35
CA TYR A 13 -8.68 6.21 6.40
C TYR A 13 -9.87 6.89 7.11
N PHE A 14 -10.62 6.20 7.97
CA PHE A 14 -11.77 6.86 8.63
C PHE A 14 -11.37 7.92 9.68
N THR A 15 -10.14 7.87 10.18
CA THR A 15 -9.62 8.81 11.19
C THR A 15 -8.72 9.89 10.60
N GLU A 16 -8.59 9.94 9.27
CA GLU A 16 -7.79 10.94 8.55
C GLU A 16 -6.31 10.96 9.02
N ILE A 17 -5.80 9.82 9.49
CA ILE A 17 -4.43 9.69 9.97
C ILE A 17 -3.51 9.45 8.76
N PRO A 18 -2.49 10.31 8.52
CA PRO A 18 -1.54 10.11 7.44
C PRO A 18 -0.74 8.82 7.66
N LEU A 19 -0.80 7.91 6.70
CA LEU A 19 -0.12 6.61 6.75
C LEU A 19 0.42 6.24 5.37
N VAL A 20 1.67 5.76 5.33
CA VAL A 20 2.31 5.20 4.14
C VAL A 20 2.60 3.72 4.37
N LEU A 21 2.13 2.86 3.47
CA LEU A 21 2.41 1.43 3.47
C LEU A 21 3.29 1.06 2.27
N PHE A 22 4.46 0.51 2.55
CA PHE A 22 5.34 -0.05 1.52
C PHE A 22 5.06 -1.54 1.34
N ASP A 23 4.45 -1.92 0.21
CA ASP A 23 4.21 -3.32 -0.15
C ASP A 23 5.30 -3.83 -1.10
N VAL A 24 6.30 -4.51 -0.55
CA VAL A 24 7.37 -5.16 -1.32
C VAL A 24 6.86 -6.52 -1.80
N GLN A 25 6.25 -6.52 -3.00
CA GLN A 25 5.55 -7.70 -3.52
C GLN A 25 6.50 -8.86 -3.83
N ARG A 26 6.03 -10.06 -3.49
CA ARG A 26 6.70 -11.34 -3.72
C ARG A 26 5.68 -12.38 -4.19
N ALA A 27 6.16 -13.48 -4.75
CA ALA A 27 5.29 -14.56 -5.21
C ALA A 27 4.49 -15.18 -4.05
N GLY A 28 3.16 -15.16 -4.16
CA GLY A 28 2.18 -15.77 -3.24
C GLY A 28 1.43 -16.96 -3.89
N PRO A 29 0.24 -17.38 -3.37
CA PRO A 29 -0.43 -16.92 -2.15
C PRO A 29 0.15 -17.56 -0.86
N SER A 30 -0.24 -17.02 0.31
CA SER A 30 0.25 -17.46 1.62
C SER A 30 1.79 -17.32 1.76
N THR A 31 2.50 -18.38 2.16
CA THR A 31 3.97 -18.37 2.23
C THR A 31 4.61 -18.07 0.88
N GLY A 32 4.00 -18.59 -0.20
CA GLY A 32 4.48 -18.42 -1.57
C GLY A 32 5.94 -18.80 -1.75
N MET A 33 6.69 -18.00 -2.51
CA MET A 33 8.14 -18.09 -2.66
C MET A 33 8.80 -16.80 -2.18
N PRO A 34 9.32 -16.76 -0.94
CA PRO A 34 9.82 -15.52 -0.31
C PRO A 34 10.87 -14.74 -1.10
N THR A 35 11.65 -15.44 -1.94
CA THR A 35 12.77 -14.90 -2.69
C THR A 35 12.45 -14.66 -4.18
N ARG A 36 11.22 -14.92 -4.63
CA ARG A 36 10.78 -14.67 -6.01
C ARG A 36 9.86 -13.46 -6.04
N THR A 37 10.11 -12.58 -7.01
CA THR A 37 9.25 -11.40 -7.25
C THR A 37 8.02 -11.76 -8.07
N GLN A 38 6.90 -11.12 -7.78
CA GLN A 38 5.66 -11.17 -8.54
C GLN A 38 4.86 -9.90 -8.24
N GLN A 39 4.07 -9.42 -9.20
CA GLN A 39 3.17 -8.27 -9.03
C GLN A 39 1.70 -8.70 -8.85
N SER A 40 1.44 -9.65 -7.95
CA SER A 40 0.11 -10.25 -7.76
C SER A 40 -0.82 -9.44 -6.85
N ASP A 41 -0.30 -8.49 -6.07
CA ASP A 41 -1.04 -7.89 -4.96
C ASP A 41 -1.70 -6.55 -5.35
N ILE A 42 -1.63 -6.14 -6.62
CA ILE A 42 -2.19 -4.86 -7.12
C ILE A 42 -3.67 -4.69 -6.75
N LEU A 43 -4.51 -5.68 -7.07
CA LEU A 43 -5.94 -5.61 -6.74
C LEU A 43 -6.18 -5.70 -5.23
N ALA A 44 -5.38 -6.50 -4.52
CA ALA A 44 -5.50 -6.64 -3.08
C ALA A 44 -5.15 -5.34 -2.33
N ALA A 45 -4.22 -4.54 -2.88
CA ALA A 45 -3.84 -3.21 -2.40
C ALA A 45 -4.89 -2.15 -2.73
N ALA A 46 -5.51 -2.20 -3.91
CA ALA A 46 -6.61 -1.29 -4.25
C ALA A 46 -7.83 -1.46 -3.33
N PHE A 47 -8.15 -2.70 -2.94
CA PHE A 47 -9.23 -3.03 -2.02
C PHE A 47 -8.69 -3.41 -0.62
N ALA A 48 -7.76 -2.60 -0.12
CA ALA A 48 -7.00 -2.89 1.10
C ALA A 48 -7.78 -2.74 2.41
N SER A 49 -8.99 -2.16 2.39
CA SER A 49 -9.86 -2.04 3.55
C SER A 49 -11.31 -2.37 3.21
N HIS A 50 -12.13 -2.53 4.25
CA HIS A 50 -13.56 -2.75 4.12
C HIS A 50 -14.26 -1.39 3.96
N GLY A 51 -15.32 -1.34 3.15
CA GLY A 51 -16.02 -0.09 2.80
C GLY A 51 -15.56 0.50 1.48
N ASP A 52 -16.13 1.65 1.11
CA ASP A 52 -15.79 2.37 -0.12
C ASP A 52 -14.63 3.34 0.16
N THR A 53 -13.42 2.79 0.20
CA THR A 53 -12.19 3.54 0.48
C THR A 53 -11.35 3.66 -0.78
N ARG A 54 -10.78 4.85 -1.04
CA ARG A 54 -9.89 5.09 -2.18
C ARG A 54 -8.47 5.37 -1.73
N HIS A 55 -7.64 4.33 -1.72
CA HIS A 55 -6.21 4.45 -1.40
C HIS A 55 -5.41 4.95 -2.60
N VAL A 56 -4.47 5.85 -2.36
CA VAL A 56 -3.48 6.25 -3.37
C VAL A 56 -2.44 5.14 -3.51
N LEU A 57 -2.17 4.73 -4.74
CA LEU A 57 -1.20 3.67 -5.05
C LEU A 57 -0.10 4.22 -5.96
N LEU A 58 1.15 3.97 -5.60
CA LEU A 58 2.33 4.31 -6.39
C LEU A 58 3.07 3.02 -6.78
N PHE A 59 3.44 2.91 -8.06
CA PHE A 59 4.08 1.71 -8.63
C PHE A 59 5.44 2.06 -9.23
N PRO A 60 6.52 2.05 -8.42
CA PRO A 60 7.85 2.32 -8.94
C PRO A 60 8.35 1.15 -9.81
N ALA A 61 9.00 1.47 -10.93
CA ALA A 61 9.58 0.49 -11.85
C ALA A 61 11.08 0.24 -11.63
N ASN A 62 11.77 1.14 -10.92
CA ASN A 62 13.21 1.06 -10.69
C ASN A 62 13.61 1.69 -9.33
N PRO A 63 14.84 1.47 -8.84
CA PRO A 63 15.28 1.96 -7.52
C PRO A 63 15.27 3.49 -7.38
N GLU A 64 15.51 4.23 -8.47
CA GLU A 64 15.46 5.69 -8.46
C GLU A 64 14.03 6.19 -8.24
N GLU A 65 13.06 5.61 -8.95
CA GLU A 65 11.64 5.87 -8.73
C GLU A 65 11.20 5.49 -7.32
N CYS A 66 11.69 4.39 -6.75
CA CYS A 66 11.39 4.04 -5.35
C CYS A 66 11.77 5.16 -4.39
N PHE A 67 12.95 5.78 -4.59
CA PHE A 67 13.42 6.88 -3.75
C PHE A 67 12.53 8.12 -3.87
N TRP A 68 12.26 8.57 -5.11
CA TRP A 68 11.47 9.78 -5.33
C TRP A 68 9.99 9.57 -5.00
N MET A 69 9.42 8.42 -5.32
CA MET A 69 8.04 8.09 -4.97
C MET A 69 7.84 7.91 -3.47
N ALA A 70 8.86 7.50 -2.72
CA ALA A 70 8.77 7.47 -1.25
C ALA A 70 8.56 8.89 -0.69
N VAL A 71 9.31 9.88 -1.20
CA VAL A 71 9.12 11.29 -0.81
C VAL A 71 7.71 11.77 -1.18
N SER A 72 7.28 11.50 -2.41
CA SER A 72 5.93 11.83 -2.87
C SER A 72 4.84 11.14 -2.06
N ALA A 73 5.06 9.91 -1.60
CA ALA A 73 4.09 9.16 -0.79
C ALA A 73 3.83 9.86 0.55
N PHE A 74 4.87 10.37 1.20
CA PHE A 74 4.72 11.12 2.45
C PHE A 74 4.03 12.48 2.23
N ASP A 75 4.37 13.21 1.16
CA ASP A 75 3.68 14.46 0.81
C ASP A 75 2.18 14.22 0.53
N LEU A 76 1.88 13.15 -0.24
CA LEU A 76 0.50 12.79 -0.56
C LEU A 76 -0.27 12.35 0.69
N ALA A 77 0.34 11.58 1.59
CA ALA A 77 -0.30 11.15 2.83
C ALA A 77 -0.67 12.35 3.71
N ASP A 78 0.23 13.32 3.86
CA ASP A 78 0.01 14.52 4.68
C ASP A 78 -1.00 15.49 4.06
N ARG A 79 -1.03 15.59 2.72
CA ARG A 79 -1.95 16.50 2.02
C ARG A 79 -3.36 15.97 1.86
N LEU A 80 -3.51 14.66 1.69
CA LEU A 80 -4.80 14.06 1.37
C LEU A 80 -5.59 13.63 2.60
N GLN A 81 -4.92 13.26 3.71
CA GLN A 81 -5.56 12.90 4.99
C GLN A 81 -6.89 12.17 4.80
N THR A 82 -6.86 11.11 3.98
CA THR A 82 -8.04 10.58 3.28
C THR A 82 -9.16 10.09 4.21
N GLN A 83 -10.42 10.25 3.77
CA GLN A 83 -11.70 9.74 4.31
C GLN A 83 -12.64 9.21 3.20
#